data_AF-I3XXE2-F1
#
_entry.id   AF-I3XXE2-F1
#
_cell.length_a   1.000
_cell.length_b   1.000
_cell.length_c   1.000
_cell.angle_alpha   90.00
_cell.angle_beta   90.00
_cell.angle_gamma   90.00
#
_symmetry.space_group_name_H-M   'P 1'
#
loop_
_entity.id
_entity.type
_entity.pdbx_description
1 polymer ?
#
loop_
_entity_poly.entity_id
_entity_poly.type
_entity_poly.pdbx_seq_one_letter_code
_entity_poly.pdbx_strand_id
1 'polypeptide(L)'
;MLLEDFLHETRSLSVAHLYFHEPKLTLFENAKQTHPHFLSFNLEEENNTPLSADILFIEVAEASKEKLKRLVSILGKYKPTITYLFAEDVENRLLLKFALHFNVTDVLPLINEEHVLLSIFSQNPTKLDEKLYTFQKIELEKKIEHFFPFFLFQGKHLLYANAKAEKLYETTHLVSMQEKIHENEDLYNALESNEDAQGIIYLHSRPYMCLIKCFAKNNEKLLTLIGDMEEEERTCSSMLNRFDFVDMLKDRLAQQSVTQTAITLTFVNIANLEKLSKSFKGTALHDAFKNLLQTFFQLKETWQELVQWSPSLYIFMSEKRHFEETCKQANYIQKELFTTHIHEKISPIIVTSVMDIKEMNLNNLIEIIEKINTKTLTTNDTQNIDYYEVEYLENISNENEQISYLMHHCFNNKIPIKLLNIYKGLCINTAADILKISHDSYHISCENLQAYVMQLEGQTVLQASSFPKDIKAEVSFLDIKKSFAIIKNLSFLHNSANNRQHTRVQTSFRTPIVMKYARHASAQGEIVDISVNSIAMRIKKLFREEELKGSLVHLNFSLPNETGEYGYVVMDIEAKITYIAQRDTESTKIVVMLENLPKPYSEYLLQYMYTRQKELITEIKRATKAYH
;
A
#
# COMPACT_ATOMS: atom_id res chain seq x y z
N MET A 1 19.31 37.32 21.55
CA MET A 1 18.79 36.43 20.50
C MET A 1 17.60 37.11 19.88
N LEU A 2 17.60 37.38 18.58
CA LEU A 2 16.39 37.87 17.88
C LEU A 2 15.33 36.76 17.88
N LEU A 3 14.04 37.11 17.79
CA LEU A 3 12.95 36.11 17.69
C LEU A 3 13.21 35.13 16.53
N GLU A 4 13.80 35.60 15.44
CA GLU A 4 14.20 34.81 14.28
C GLU A 4 15.28 33.77 14.62
N ASP A 5 16.27 34.12 15.44
CA ASP A 5 17.32 33.20 15.90
C ASP A 5 16.71 32.06 16.72
N PHE A 6 15.77 32.38 17.61
CA PHE A 6 15.05 31.37 18.41
C PHE A 6 14.23 30.43 17.54
N LEU A 7 13.47 30.97 16.58
CA LEU A 7 12.67 30.14 15.67
C LEU A 7 13.57 29.29 14.76
N HIS A 8 14.76 29.78 14.40
CA HIS A 8 15.75 28.98 13.70
C HIS A 8 16.31 27.86 14.58
N GLU A 9 16.71 28.15 15.82
CA GLU A 9 17.28 27.17 16.74
C GLU A 9 16.27 26.11 17.18
N THR A 10 15.00 26.49 17.29
CA THR A 10 13.90 25.60 17.72
C THR A 10 13.09 25.02 16.57
N ARG A 11 13.50 25.21 15.30
CA ARG A 11 12.80 24.75 14.08
C ARG A 11 12.39 23.26 14.06
N SER A 12 13.07 22.44 14.86
CA SER A 12 12.86 20.99 14.97
C SER A 12 11.94 20.59 16.13
N LEU A 13 11.54 21.54 16.98
CA LEU A 13 10.66 21.34 18.14
C LEU A 13 9.23 21.77 17.80
N SER A 14 8.25 21.10 18.39
CA SER A 14 6.84 21.47 18.26
C SER A 14 6.47 22.58 19.25
N VAL A 15 5.85 23.66 18.75
CA VAL A 15 5.49 24.83 19.56
C VAL A 15 3.98 24.99 19.57
N ALA A 16 3.37 25.08 20.75
CA ALA A 16 1.96 25.34 20.90
C ALA A 16 1.70 26.64 21.68
N HIS A 17 0.85 27.49 21.11
CA HIS A 17 0.35 28.71 21.71
C HIS A 17 -1.11 28.52 22.16
N LEU A 18 -1.38 28.63 23.45
CA LEU A 18 -2.70 28.46 24.05
C LEU A 18 -3.20 29.80 24.58
N TYR A 19 -4.46 30.16 24.29
CA TYR A 19 -5.06 31.40 24.77
C TYR A 19 -6.55 31.21 25.09
N PHE A 20 -7.13 32.17 25.82
CA PHE A 20 -8.57 32.23 26.10
C PHE A 20 -9.20 33.41 25.36
N HIS A 21 -10.33 33.19 24.69
CA HIS A 21 -10.99 34.17 23.81
C HIS A 21 -10.17 34.54 22.57
N GLU A 22 -9.42 35.64 22.62
CA GLU A 22 -8.60 36.18 21.53
C GLU A 22 -7.14 36.31 21.99
N PRO A 23 -6.16 35.98 21.11
CA PRO A 23 -4.75 36.07 21.46
C PRO A 23 -4.33 37.54 21.59
N LYS A 24 -3.76 37.90 22.74
CA LYS A 24 -3.25 39.25 23.02
C LYS A 24 -1.80 39.43 22.55
N LEU A 25 -1.05 38.34 22.37
CA LEU A 25 0.34 38.37 21.88
C LEU A 25 0.40 38.18 20.36
N THR A 26 0.04 39.22 19.60
CA THR A 26 0.07 39.18 18.13
C THR A 26 1.46 38.99 17.54
N LEU A 27 2.52 39.19 18.32
CA LEU A 27 3.91 38.87 17.96
C LEU A 27 4.09 37.40 17.55
N PHE A 28 3.28 36.48 18.09
CA PHE A 28 3.33 35.07 17.71
C PHE A 28 2.72 34.76 16.34
N GLU A 29 1.96 35.68 15.73
CA GLU A 29 1.43 35.48 14.38
C GLU A 29 2.53 35.50 13.32
N ASN A 30 3.55 36.36 13.48
CA ASN A 30 4.74 36.34 12.63
C ASN A 30 5.55 35.06 12.83
N ALA A 31 5.70 34.60 14.08
CA ALA A 31 6.39 33.35 14.40
C ALA A 31 5.68 32.12 13.80
N LYS A 32 4.34 32.13 13.76
CA LYS A 32 3.52 31.07 13.17
C LYS A 32 3.71 30.94 11.65
N GLN A 33 3.99 32.04 10.96
CA GLN A 33 4.24 32.02 9.52
C GLN A 33 5.62 31.46 9.16
N THR A 34 6.60 31.64 10.04
CA THR A 34 8.00 31.27 9.79
C THR A 34 8.38 29.91 10.38
N HIS A 35 7.65 29.44 11.40
CA HIS A 35 7.96 28.19 12.10
C HIS A 35 6.97 27.06 11.73
N PRO A 36 7.42 25.98 11.05
CA PRO A 36 6.55 24.99 10.42
C PRO A 36 5.70 24.16 11.38
N HIS A 37 6.10 24.07 12.65
CA HIS A 37 5.41 23.30 13.70
C HIS A 37 4.81 24.16 14.82
N PHE A 38 4.48 25.42 14.52
CA PHE A 38 3.85 26.33 15.47
C PHE A 38 2.32 26.30 15.30
N LEU A 39 1.59 25.90 16.34
CA LEU A 39 0.12 25.82 16.34
C LEU A 39 -0.47 26.67 17.45
N SER A 40 -1.62 27.31 17.19
CA SER A 40 -2.33 28.12 18.18
C SER A 40 -3.72 27.54 18.47
N PHE A 41 -4.14 27.52 19.74
CA PHE A 41 -5.40 26.93 20.17
C PHE A 41 -6.16 27.84 21.12
N ASN A 42 -7.43 28.09 20.80
CA ASN A 42 -8.38 28.72 21.70
C ASN A 42 -8.89 27.67 22.71
N LEU A 43 -8.54 27.87 23.98
CA LEU A 43 -8.90 26.99 25.07
C LEU A 43 -10.34 27.14 25.53
N GLU A 44 -11.22 27.86 24.83
CA GLU A 44 -12.66 27.86 25.13
C GLU A 44 -13.45 26.92 24.24
N GLU A 45 -12.98 26.69 23.03
CA GLU A 45 -13.62 25.81 22.05
C GLU A 45 -13.45 24.33 22.46
N GLU A 46 -14.56 23.59 22.60
CA GLU A 46 -14.56 22.22 23.14
C GLU A 46 -13.77 21.20 22.28
N ASN A 47 -13.47 21.53 21.02
CA ASN A 47 -12.76 20.64 20.08
C ASN A 47 -11.25 20.94 19.92
N ASN A 48 -10.72 21.99 20.56
CA ASN A 48 -9.31 22.38 20.43
C ASN A 48 -8.51 21.93 21.66
N THR A 49 -8.05 20.68 21.64
CA THR A 49 -7.02 20.21 22.59
C THR A 49 -5.68 20.12 21.88
N PRO A 50 -4.59 20.62 22.50
CA PRO A 50 -3.28 20.56 21.87
C PRO A 50 -2.84 19.10 21.66
N LEU A 51 -2.25 18.82 20.49
CA LEU A 51 -1.36 17.69 20.25
C LEU A 51 -0.08 17.88 21.08
N SER A 52 0.66 16.81 21.39
CA SER A 52 1.88 16.91 22.22
C SER A 52 2.84 17.97 21.67
N ALA A 53 3.17 18.96 22.49
CA ALA A 53 4.08 20.04 22.13
C ALA A 53 5.32 20.06 23.03
N ASP A 54 6.47 20.36 22.46
CA ASP A 54 7.74 20.48 23.17
C ASP A 54 7.83 21.80 23.93
N ILE A 55 7.31 22.88 23.34
CA ILE A 55 7.27 24.23 23.92
C ILE A 55 5.82 24.70 24.00
N LEU A 56 5.42 25.18 25.17
CA LEU A 56 4.07 25.68 25.42
C LEU A 56 4.07 27.14 25.85
N PHE A 57 3.43 28.00 25.07
CA PHE A 57 3.13 29.39 25.41
C PHE A 57 1.67 29.48 25.81
N ILE A 58 1.35 30.02 26.99
CA ILE A 58 -0.02 30.09 27.48
C ILE A 58 -0.36 31.51 27.92
N GLU A 59 -1.36 32.11 27.29
CA GLU A 59 -1.93 33.38 27.71
C GLU A 59 -3.05 33.18 28.75
N VAL A 60 -2.90 33.83 29.91
CA VAL A 60 -3.87 33.83 31.00
C VAL A 60 -4.07 35.27 31.47
N ALA A 61 -4.88 36.04 30.73
CA ALA A 61 -5.16 37.45 31.05
C ALA A 61 -5.56 37.65 32.53
N GLU A 62 -6.57 36.91 33.00
CA GLU A 62 -6.98 36.90 34.41
C GLU A 62 -6.98 35.46 34.96
N ALA A 63 -6.25 35.24 36.06
CA ALA A 63 -6.11 33.93 36.69
C ALA A 63 -7.34 33.53 37.52
N SER A 64 -8.33 32.93 36.88
CA SER A 64 -9.50 32.34 37.56
C SER A 64 -9.33 30.85 37.85
N LYS A 65 -10.02 30.34 38.89
CA LYS A 65 -9.99 28.90 39.23
C LYS A 65 -10.46 28.01 38.08
N GLU A 66 -11.39 28.47 37.27
CA GLU A 66 -11.94 27.72 36.13
C GLU A 66 -10.91 27.58 34.99
N LYS A 67 -10.25 28.68 34.62
CA LYS A 67 -9.18 28.69 33.60
C LYS A 67 -8.01 27.79 34.01
N LEU A 68 -7.57 27.89 35.27
CA LEU A 68 -6.49 27.04 35.80
C LEU A 68 -6.88 25.56 35.84
N LYS A 69 -8.13 25.21 36.18
CA LYS A 69 -8.62 23.82 36.16
C LYS A 69 -8.56 23.21 34.75
N ARG A 70 -8.82 24.00 33.71
CA ARG A 70 -8.68 23.54 32.32
C ARG A 70 -7.21 23.27 31.97
N LEU A 71 -6.30 24.14 32.38
CA LEU A 71 -4.86 23.95 32.18
C LEU A 71 -4.28 22.75 32.95
N VAL A 72 -4.79 22.43 34.14
CA VAL A 72 -4.43 21.21 34.89
C VAL A 72 -4.64 19.95 34.05
N SER A 73 -5.76 19.87 33.31
CA SER A 73 -6.06 18.71 32.46
C SER A 73 -5.08 18.57 31.29
N ILE A 74 -4.56 19.69 30.78
CA ILE A 74 -3.62 19.74 29.66
C ILE A 74 -2.22 19.38 30.14
N LEU A 75 -1.70 20.05 31.18
CA LEU A 75 -0.36 19.81 31.72
C LEU A 75 -0.26 18.48 32.49
N GLY A 76 -1.38 17.94 32.97
CA GLY A 76 -1.43 16.60 33.57
C GLY A 76 -1.33 15.48 32.52
N LYS A 77 -1.86 15.71 31.31
CA LYS A 77 -1.87 14.75 30.20
C LYS A 77 -0.63 14.86 29.32
N TYR A 78 -0.14 16.07 29.10
CA TYR A 78 1.01 16.37 28.27
C TYR A 78 2.11 16.97 29.13
N LYS A 79 3.34 16.47 28.99
CA LYS A 79 4.51 16.94 29.73
C LYS A 79 5.41 17.74 28.78
N PRO A 80 5.07 19.00 28.47
CA PRO A 80 5.89 19.82 27.62
C PRO A 80 7.29 20.00 28.23
N THR A 81 8.30 20.11 27.37
CA THR A 81 9.68 20.30 27.80
C THR A 81 9.87 21.68 28.42
N ILE A 82 9.16 22.68 27.88
CA ILE A 82 9.20 24.08 28.33
C ILE A 82 7.78 24.64 28.36
N THR A 83 7.47 25.46 29.36
CA THR A 83 6.17 26.13 29.47
C THR A 83 6.34 27.54 29.99
N TYR A 84 5.82 28.53 29.27
CA TYR A 84 5.74 29.93 29.72
C TYR A 84 4.28 30.33 29.89
N LEU A 85 4.00 31.04 30.99
CA LEU A 85 2.71 31.66 31.23
C LEU A 85 2.82 33.16 31.03
N PHE A 86 1.86 33.75 30.34
CA PHE A 86 1.75 35.20 30.15
C PHE A 86 0.48 35.69 30.86
N ALA A 87 0.60 36.58 31.84
CA ALA A 87 -0.54 37.06 32.63
C ALA A 87 -0.49 38.58 32.89
N GLU A 88 -1.65 39.21 33.11
CA GLU A 88 -1.71 40.64 33.45
C GLU A 88 -1.19 40.90 34.87
N ASP A 89 -1.45 39.97 35.80
CA ASP A 89 -0.94 39.98 37.17
C ASP A 89 0.01 38.79 37.39
N VAL A 90 1.31 39.04 37.18
CA VAL A 90 2.37 38.03 37.39
C VAL A 90 2.58 37.66 38.85
N GLU A 91 2.15 38.51 39.78
CA GLU A 91 2.27 38.28 41.23
C GLU A 91 1.06 37.52 41.80
N ASN A 92 0.11 37.15 40.95
CA ASN A 92 -1.10 36.45 41.37
C ASN A 92 -0.77 35.14 42.10
N ARG A 93 -1.14 35.06 43.38
CA ARG A 93 -0.82 33.91 44.25
C ARG A 93 -1.37 32.58 43.74
N LEU A 94 -2.49 32.56 43.02
CA LEU A 94 -3.06 31.33 42.47
C LEU A 94 -2.28 30.87 41.24
N LEU A 95 -1.88 31.81 40.38
CA LEU A 95 -1.07 31.57 39.19
C LEU A 95 0.33 31.06 39.57
N LEU A 96 1.00 31.70 40.53
CA LEU A 96 2.33 31.28 40.99
C LEU A 96 2.31 29.89 41.64
N LYS A 97 1.28 29.56 42.42
CA LYS A 97 1.10 28.20 42.97
C LYS A 97 0.89 27.16 41.86
N PHE A 98 0.14 27.52 40.83
CA PHE A 98 -0.06 26.66 39.66
C PHE A 98 1.26 26.47 38.89
N ALA A 99 1.99 27.54 38.63
CA ALA A 99 3.28 27.52 37.94
C ALA A 99 4.30 26.61 38.65
N LEU A 100 4.39 26.72 39.99
CA LEU A 100 5.23 25.86 40.82
C LEU A 100 4.83 24.38 40.73
N HIS A 101 3.52 24.08 40.77
CA HIS A 101 3.03 22.70 40.76
C HIS A 101 3.34 21.96 39.45
N PHE A 102 3.31 22.66 38.31
CA PHE A 102 3.56 22.07 36.99
C PHE A 102 4.96 22.34 36.44
N ASN A 103 5.88 22.87 37.26
CA ASN A 103 7.24 23.24 36.84
C ASN A 103 7.27 24.16 35.61
N VAL A 104 6.34 25.13 35.56
CA VAL A 104 6.35 26.19 34.55
C VAL A 104 7.69 26.91 34.59
N THR A 105 8.25 27.17 33.41
CA THR A 105 9.57 27.75 33.22
C THR A 105 9.63 29.19 33.69
N ASP A 106 8.62 30.00 33.31
CA ASP A 106 8.49 31.36 33.83
C ASP A 106 7.05 31.88 33.73
N VAL A 107 6.75 32.93 34.52
CA VAL A 107 5.49 33.69 34.46
C VAL A 107 5.82 35.13 34.10
N LEU A 108 5.36 35.55 32.93
CA LEU A 108 5.73 36.80 32.28
C LEU A 108 4.54 37.73 32.15
N PRO A 109 4.77 39.05 32.07
CA PRO A 109 3.69 39.99 31.87
C PRO A 109 3.09 39.80 30.46
N LEU A 110 1.76 39.82 30.37
CA LEU A 110 1.02 39.73 29.11
C LEU A 110 1.06 41.07 28.36
N ILE A 111 2.24 41.42 27.86
CA ILE A 111 2.52 42.64 27.12
C ILE A 111 3.03 42.25 25.74
N ASN A 112 2.39 42.77 24.69
CA ASN A 112 2.74 42.47 23.30
C ASN A 112 3.93 43.34 22.83
N GLU A 113 5.05 43.26 23.53
CA GLU A 113 6.28 43.95 23.19
C GLU A 113 7.43 42.95 23.01
N GLU A 114 8.22 43.11 21.94
CA GLU A 114 9.31 42.20 21.61
C GLU A 114 10.28 41.99 22.77
N HIS A 115 10.57 43.04 23.54
CA HIS A 115 11.51 42.97 24.66
C HIS A 115 11.08 41.99 25.78
N VAL A 116 9.78 41.71 25.92
CA VAL A 116 9.22 40.73 26.88
C VAL A 116 9.41 39.30 26.36
N LEU A 117 9.37 39.09 25.04
CA LEU A 117 9.80 37.82 24.45
C LEU A 117 11.32 37.67 24.53
N LEU A 118 12.08 38.75 24.34
CA LEU A 118 13.55 38.75 24.46
C LEU A 118 14.03 38.46 25.89
N SER A 119 13.24 38.78 26.92
CA SER A 119 13.57 38.45 28.31
C SER A 119 13.52 36.94 28.57
N ILE A 120 12.64 36.20 27.88
CA ILE A 120 12.62 34.72 27.86
C ILE A 120 13.99 34.17 27.47
N PHE A 121 14.61 34.79 26.48
CA PHE A 121 15.85 34.34 25.84
C PHE A 121 17.12 34.87 26.51
N SER A 122 17.00 35.69 27.55
CA SER A 122 18.14 36.29 28.25
C SER A 122 18.20 35.94 29.75
N GLN A 123 17.08 35.57 30.38
CA GLN A 123 17.03 35.32 31.83
C GLN A 123 17.16 33.85 32.24
N ASN A 124 16.94 32.88 31.34
CA ASN A 124 17.02 31.43 31.67
C ASN A 124 17.85 30.59 30.66
N PRO A 125 19.17 30.85 30.51
CA PRO A 125 20.07 30.15 29.58
C PRO A 125 20.54 28.75 30.07
N THR A 126 19.80 28.05 30.94
CA THR A 126 20.29 26.79 31.53
C THR A 126 19.49 25.54 31.16
N LYS A 127 18.16 25.60 31.01
CA LYS A 127 17.37 24.40 30.65
C LYS A 127 17.19 24.17 29.15
N LEU A 128 17.04 25.24 28.37
CA LEU A 128 16.90 25.18 26.93
C LEU A 128 18.27 24.93 26.26
N ASP A 129 19.30 25.66 26.71
CA ASP A 129 20.66 25.57 26.16
C ASP A 129 21.35 24.23 26.46
N GLU A 130 21.21 23.66 27.66
CA GLU A 130 21.79 22.34 27.98
C GLU A 130 21.20 21.23 27.09
N LYS A 131 19.91 21.30 26.78
CA LYS A 131 19.23 20.30 25.94
C LYS A 131 19.42 20.54 24.44
N LEU A 132 19.44 21.80 23.98
CA LEU A 132 19.82 22.15 22.61
C LEU A 132 21.29 21.78 22.34
N TYR A 133 22.19 22.05 23.30
CA TYR A 133 23.59 21.62 23.24
C TYR A 133 23.72 20.10 23.22
N THR A 134 22.94 19.37 24.04
CA THR A 134 22.93 17.89 24.00
C THR A 134 22.44 17.36 22.66
N PHE A 135 21.39 17.96 22.08
CA PHE A 135 20.85 17.55 20.78
C PHE A 135 21.81 17.86 19.63
N GLN A 136 22.36 19.07 19.60
CA GLN A 136 23.39 19.48 18.63
C GLN A 136 24.66 18.66 18.78
N LYS A 137 25.10 18.34 20.01
CA LYS A 137 26.26 17.49 20.29
C LYS A 137 26.01 16.04 19.85
N ILE A 138 24.83 15.47 20.09
CA ILE A 138 24.46 14.14 19.58
C ILE A 138 24.41 14.13 18.05
N GLU A 139 23.93 15.20 17.42
CA GLU A 139 23.89 15.34 15.96
C GLU A 139 25.29 15.54 15.36
N LEU A 140 26.17 16.30 16.02
CA LEU A 140 27.56 16.50 15.63
C LEU A 140 28.40 15.23 15.87
N GLU A 141 28.22 14.55 17.00
CA GLU A 141 28.88 13.28 17.32
C GLU A 141 28.47 12.21 16.31
N LYS A 142 27.17 12.11 15.97
CA LYS A 142 26.68 11.22 14.89
C LYS A 142 27.26 11.56 13.52
N LYS A 143 27.45 12.85 13.20
CA LYS A 143 28.02 13.30 11.92
C LYS A 143 29.53 13.08 11.85
N ILE A 144 30.28 13.39 12.92
CA ILE A 144 31.75 13.28 12.93
C ILE A 144 32.23 11.82 13.09
N GLU A 145 31.48 10.96 13.80
CA GLU A 145 31.78 9.52 13.89
C GLU A 145 31.69 8.79 12.53
N HIS A 146 30.99 9.36 11.55
CA HIS A 146 30.67 8.68 10.29
C HIS A 146 31.71 8.81 9.17
N PHE A 147 32.62 9.78 9.20
CA PHE A 147 33.42 10.07 8.00
C PHE A 147 34.78 9.36 7.98
N PHE A 148 35.66 9.52 8.98
CA PHE A 148 37.02 8.95 8.95
C PHE A 148 37.47 8.41 10.32
N PRO A 149 38.39 7.43 10.39
CA PRO A 149 39.15 7.15 11.60
C PRO A 149 39.89 8.41 12.06
N PHE A 150 39.66 8.84 13.31
CA PHE A 150 40.38 9.97 13.90
C PHE A 150 40.79 9.69 15.34
N PHE A 151 41.91 10.31 15.73
CA PHE A 151 42.60 10.08 16.99
C PHE A 151 43.03 11.42 17.58
N LEU A 152 42.79 11.61 18.88
CA LEU A 152 43.24 12.79 19.61
C LEU A 152 44.38 12.40 20.56
N PHE A 153 45.54 12.99 20.36
CA PHE A 153 46.71 12.81 21.19
C PHE A 153 46.96 14.05 22.05
N GLN A 154 47.47 13.84 23.25
CA GLN A 154 48.14 14.88 24.04
C GLN A 154 49.57 14.43 24.32
N GLY A 155 50.53 15.11 23.69
CA GLY A 155 51.90 14.61 23.62
C GLY A 155 51.95 13.22 22.96
N LYS A 156 52.40 12.21 23.72
CA LYS A 156 52.51 10.79 23.27
C LYS A 156 51.33 9.92 23.70
N HIS A 157 50.32 10.49 24.35
CA HIS A 157 49.20 9.73 24.90
C HIS A 157 47.94 9.90 24.07
N LEU A 158 47.34 8.78 23.65
CA LEU A 158 46.06 8.75 22.96
C LEU A 158 44.93 8.99 23.97
N LEU A 159 44.26 10.13 23.87
CA LEU A 159 43.14 10.51 24.73
C LEU A 159 41.81 9.99 24.22
N TYR A 160 41.66 9.90 22.90
CA TYR A 160 40.40 9.53 22.28
C TYR A 160 40.62 8.92 20.89
N ALA A 161 39.82 7.91 20.56
CA ALA A 161 39.67 7.36 19.23
C ALA A 161 38.18 7.14 18.95
N ASN A 162 37.72 7.39 17.73
CA ASN A 162 36.32 7.17 17.37
C ASN A 162 36.02 5.71 16.99
N ALA A 163 34.74 5.35 16.85
CA ALA A 163 34.33 3.98 16.50
C ALA A 163 34.97 3.46 15.19
N LYS A 164 35.27 4.31 14.21
CA LYS A 164 36.01 3.91 12.99
C LYS A 164 37.48 3.57 13.29
N ALA A 165 38.14 4.33 14.16
CA ALA A 165 39.49 4.02 14.64
C ALA A 165 39.54 2.72 15.45
N GLU A 166 38.55 2.48 16.31
CA GLU A 166 38.44 1.22 17.07
C GLU A 166 38.29 0.01 16.15
N LYS A 167 37.47 0.15 15.10
CA LYS A 167 37.33 -0.88 14.05
C LYS A 167 38.62 -1.08 13.26
N LEU A 168 39.31 0.00 12.87
CA LEU A 168 40.54 -0.05 12.10
C LEU A 168 41.65 -0.82 12.82
N TYR A 169 41.72 -0.69 14.14
CA TYR A 169 42.73 -1.36 14.98
C TYR A 169 42.19 -2.59 15.74
N GLU A 170 40.94 -2.99 15.46
CA GLU A 170 40.24 -4.13 16.07
C GLU A 170 40.31 -4.15 17.60
N THR A 171 40.23 -2.98 18.24
CA THR A 171 40.26 -2.85 19.70
C THR A 171 39.58 -1.56 20.14
N THR A 172 38.93 -1.60 21.31
CA THR A 172 38.35 -0.43 21.98
C THR A 172 39.26 0.11 23.09
N HIS A 173 40.38 -0.58 23.35
CA HIS A 173 41.35 -0.16 24.37
C HIS A 173 42.35 0.83 23.80
N LEU A 174 42.31 2.08 24.28
CA LEU A 174 43.19 3.17 23.83
C LEU A 174 44.67 2.85 23.95
N VAL A 175 45.09 2.16 25.02
CA VAL A 175 46.51 1.78 25.21
C VAL A 175 46.98 0.83 24.11
N SER A 176 46.20 -0.19 23.79
CA SER A 176 46.52 -1.14 22.72
C SER A 176 46.48 -0.50 21.34
N MET A 177 45.58 0.46 21.10
CA MET A 177 45.59 1.25 19.86
C MET A 177 46.86 2.12 19.77
N GLN A 178 47.23 2.77 20.87
CA GLN A 178 48.42 3.61 20.94
C GLN A 178 49.70 2.80 20.65
N GLU A 179 49.82 1.59 21.21
CA GLU A 179 50.93 0.67 20.91
C GLU A 179 51.00 0.35 19.41
N LYS A 180 49.88 -0.05 18.80
CA LYS A 180 49.81 -0.35 17.35
C LYS A 180 50.12 0.87 16.46
N ILE A 181 49.72 2.08 16.88
CA ILE A 181 50.04 3.32 16.16
C ILE A 181 51.55 3.62 16.26
N HIS A 182 52.15 3.39 17.43
CA HIS A 182 53.57 3.62 17.66
C HIS A 182 54.48 2.57 17.03
N GLU A 183 53.97 1.38 16.69
CA GLU A 183 54.70 0.37 15.91
C GLU A 183 54.96 0.81 14.46
N ASN A 184 54.17 1.75 13.94
CA ASN A 184 54.37 2.33 12.62
C ASN A 184 55.37 3.50 12.71
N GLU A 185 56.61 3.30 12.25
CA GLU A 185 57.69 4.29 12.37
C GLU A 185 57.34 5.63 11.72
N ASP A 186 56.63 5.63 10.58
CA ASP A 186 56.24 6.85 9.87
C ASP A 186 55.25 7.68 10.69
N LEU A 187 54.24 7.02 11.27
CA LEU A 187 53.27 7.65 12.19
C LEU A 187 53.94 8.10 13.48
N TYR A 188 54.82 7.29 14.05
CA TYR A 188 55.53 7.61 15.29
C TYR A 188 56.36 8.89 15.13
N ASN A 189 57.17 8.96 14.07
CA ASN A 189 58.00 10.12 13.78
C ASN A 189 57.15 11.38 13.50
N ALA A 190 56.04 11.23 12.78
CA ALA A 190 55.14 12.34 12.50
C ALA A 190 54.39 12.85 13.75
N LEU A 191 54.07 11.95 14.69
CA LEU A 191 53.49 12.30 16.00
C LEU A 191 54.52 12.90 16.97
N GLU A 192 55.83 12.73 16.77
CA GLU A 192 56.86 13.43 17.56
C GLU A 192 57.04 14.89 17.11
N SER A 193 56.89 15.18 15.81
CA SER A 193 56.99 16.55 15.28
C SER A 193 55.91 17.48 15.82
N ASN A 194 56.23 18.75 16.09
CA ASN A 194 55.26 19.77 16.53
C ASN A 194 54.69 20.61 15.38
N GLU A 195 54.90 20.17 14.14
CA GLU A 195 54.37 20.80 12.94
C GLU A 195 53.22 19.97 12.37
N ASP A 196 52.35 20.61 11.59
CA ASP A 196 51.33 19.90 10.83
C ASP A 196 52.03 18.98 9.81
N ALA A 197 51.57 17.73 9.71
CA ALA A 197 52.16 16.75 8.81
C ALA A 197 51.10 16.10 7.93
N GLN A 198 51.46 15.83 6.68
CA GLN A 198 50.64 15.07 5.75
C GLN A 198 51.52 14.06 5.02
N GLY A 199 51.00 12.85 4.81
CA GLY A 199 51.75 11.79 4.14
C GLY A 199 50.88 10.56 3.88
N ILE A 200 51.39 9.62 3.09
CA ILE A 200 50.73 8.34 2.85
C ILE A 200 51.37 7.32 3.79
N ILE A 201 50.55 6.67 4.61
CA ILE A 201 50.96 5.54 5.44
C ILE A 201 50.34 4.25 4.92
N TYR A 202 50.99 3.12 5.19
CA TYR A 202 50.45 1.82 4.85
C TYR A 202 49.99 1.10 6.12
N LEU A 203 48.70 0.78 6.20
CA LEU A 203 48.12 -0.06 7.24
C LEU A 203 47.57 -1.33 6.60
N HIS A 204 48.00 -2.50 7.08
CA HIS A 204 47.60 -3.80 6.51
C HIS A 204 47.79 -3.90 4.99
N SER A 205 48.86 -3.30 4.45
CA SER A 205 49.16 -3.21 3.01
C SER A 205 48.22 -2.33 2.17
N ARG A 206 47.39 -1.47 2.80
CA ARG A 206 46.55 -0.46 2.12
C ARG A 206 47.07 0.97 2.38
N PRO A 207 47.09 1.85 1.36
CA PRO A 207 47.50 3.23 1.53
C PRO A 207 46.40 4.07 2.20
N TYR A 208 46.80 4.88 3.18
CA TYR A 208 45.96 5.90 3.81
C TYR A 208 46.69 7.24 3.77
N MET A 209 46.01 8.29 3.31
CA MET A 209 46.43 9.67 3.51
C MET A 209 46.25 10.03 4.98
N CYS A 210 47.37 10.18 5.67
CA CYS A 210 47.48 10.62 7.04
C CYS A 210 47.58 12.14 7.09
N LEU A 211 46.73 12.77 7.91
CA LEU A 211 46.76 14.19 8.23
C LEU A 211 46.93 14.35 9.74
N ILE A 212 48.00 15.02 10.17
CA ILE A 212 48.25 15.38 11.56
C ILE A 212 48.18 16.89 11.68
N LYS A 213 47.29 17.35 12.56
CA LYS A 213 47.14 18.78 12.88
C LYS A 213 47.54 19.03 14.32
N CYS A 214 48.49 19.94 14.53
CA CYS A 214 49.05 20.27 15.83
C CYS A 214 48.37 21.53 16.41
N PHE A 215 47.93 21.45 17.67
CA PHE A 215 47.29 22.57 18.37
C PHE A 215 48.24 23.13 19.45
N ALA A 216 48.88 24.25 19.15
CA ALA A 216 49.96 24.83 19.96
C ALA A 216 49.58 25.21 21.40
N LYS A 217 48.30 25.47 21.70
CA LYS A 217 47.87 25.92 23.04
C LYS A 217 47.86 24.81 24.11
N ASN A 218 47.66 23.54 23.72
CA ASN A 218 47.44 22.42 24.66
C ASN A 218 48.35 21.20 24.45
N ASN A 219 49.33 21.28 23.54
CA ASN A 219 50.13 20.13 23.10
C ASN A 219 49.26 18.95 22.61
N GLU A 220 48.13 19.28 21.97
CA GLU A 220 47.18 18.33 21.40
C GLU A 220 47.46 18.14 19.92
N LYS A 221 47.30 16.91 19.42
CA LYS A 221 47.47 16.56 18.02
C LYS A 221 46.25 15.76 17.55
N LEU A 222 45.67 16.15 16.43
CA LEU A 222 44.60 15.41 15.77
C LEU A 222 45.19 14.64 14.60
N LEU A 223 45.10 13.33 14.65
CA LEU A 223 45.49 12.42 13.57
C LEU A 223 44.22 11.93 12.87
N THR A 224 44.16 12.11 11.55
CA THR A 224 43.06 11.65 10.68
C THR A 224 43.62 10.77 9.58
N LEU A 225 43.00 9.62 9.33
CA LEU A 225 43.39 8.69 8.27
C LEU A 225 42.31 8.63 7.18
N ILE A 226 42.67 8.95 5.95
CA ILE A 226 41.78 9.01 4.79
C ILE A 226 42.26 7.97 3.77
N GLY A 227 41.55 6.85 3.62
CA GLY A 227 41.89 5.83 2.62
C GLY A 227 41.49 6.24 1.20
N ASP A 228 42.03 5.56 0.18
CA ASP A 228 41.57 5.69 -1.22
C ASP A 228 40.05 5.52 -1.28
N MET A 229 39.37 6.50 -1.86
CA MET A 229 37.91 6.55 -2.02
C MET A 229 37.45 5.73 -3.22
N GLU A 230 38.02 4.54 -3.44
CA GLU A 230 37.47 3.54 -4.37
C GLU A 230 37.47 2.16 -3.73
N GLU A 231 36.27 1.59 -3.74
CA GLU A 231 35.90 0.30 -3.14
C GLU A 231 36.15 0.21 -1.63
N GLU A 232 35.42 1.06 -0.87
CA GLU A 232 34.59 0.40 0.14
C GLU A 232 33.85 -0.71 -0.62
N GLU A 233 34.23 -1.97 -0.39
CA GLU A 233 33.23 -3.02 -0.31
C GLU A 233 32.12 -2.39 0.52
N ARG A 234 31.08 -1.88 -0.15
CA ARG A 234 29.88 -1.37 0.50
C ARG A 234 29.35 -2.58 1.21
N THR A 235 29.79 -2.76 2.46
CA THR A 235 29.28 -3.78 3.34
C THR A 235 27.78 -3.59 3.31
N CYS A 236 27.07 -4.61 2.81
CA CYS A 236 25.62 -4.71 2.69
C CYS A 236 24.91 -4.51 4.04
N SER A 237 24.95 -3.31 4.65
CA SER A 237 24.45 -3.14 6.02
C SER A 237 23.71 -1.84 6.33
N SER A 238 23.79 -0.77 5.51
CA SER A 238 23.01 0.45 5.78
C SER A 238 21.76 0.49 4.91
N MET A 239 20.62 0.20 5.53
CA MET A 239 19.31 0.52 4.96
C MET A 239 19.05 2.02 5.13
N LEU A 240 18.62 2.69 4.06
CA LEU A 240 18.27 4.10 4.11
C LEU A 240 16.91 4.29 4.78
N ASN A 241 16.79 5.33 5.61
CA ASN A 241 15.49 5.76 6.08
C ASN A 241 14.78 6.63 5.01
N ARG A 242 13.51 6.91 5.22
CA ARG A 242 12.70 7.73 4.30
C ARG A 242 13.33 9.08 3.94
N PHE A 243 13.89 9.81 4.90
CA PHE A 243 14.45 11.15 4.67
C PHE A 243 15.73 11.06 3.83
N ASP A 244 16.65 10.17 4.22
CA ASP A 244 17.89 9.93 3.47
C ASP A 244 17.60 9.50 2.03
N PHE A 245 16.58 8.66 1.86
CA PHE A 245 16.14 8.24 0.53
C PHE A 245 15.56 9.38 -0.29
N VAL A 246 14.75 10.28 0.29
CA VAL A 246 14.19 11.43 -0.43
C VAL A 246 15.30 12.38 -0.89
N ASP A 247 16.29 12.64 -0.04
CA ASP A 247 17.44 13.47 -0.39
C ASP A 247 18.27 12.83 -1.51
N MET A 248 18.55 11.52 -1.41
CA MET A 248 19.23 10.79 -2.49
C MET A 248 18.42 10.79 -3.79
N LEU A 249 17.10 10.55 -3.70
CA LEU A 249 16.22 10.52 -4.88
C LEU A 249 16.21 11.88 -5.58
N LYS A 250 16.24 12.98 -4.83
CA LYS A 250 16.36 14.33 -5.39
C LYS A 250 17.61 14.49 -6.24
N ASP A 251 18.76 14.05 -5.73
CA ASP A 251 20.04 14.11 -6.46
C ASP A 251 20.01 13.21 -7.71
N ARG A 252 19.42 12.01 -7.59
CA ARG A 252 19.31 11.06 -8.71
C ARG A 252 18.36 11.53 -9.80
N LEU A 253 17.24 12.16 -9.46
CA LEU A 253 16.34 12.77 -10.44
C LEU A 253 17.02 13.93 -11.17
N ALA A 254 17.82 14.74 -10.47
CA ALA A 254 18.62 15.79 -11.11
C ALA A 254 19.63 15.19 -12.10
N GLN A 255 20.31 14.09 -11.72
CA GLN A 255 21.23 13.37 -12.60
C GLN A 255 20.52 12.72 -13.79
N GLN A 256 19.34 12.12 -13.59
CA GLN A 256 18.54 11.50 -14.63
C GLN A 256 18.14 12.51 -15.71
N SER A 257 17.82 13.76 -15.32
CA SER A 257 17.48 14.82 -16.27
C SER A 257 18.61 15.15 -17.26
N VAL A 258 19.87 14.86 -16.89
CA VAL A 258 21.06 15.11 -17.71
C VAL A 258 21.55 13.86 -18.42
N THR A 259 21.52 12.71 -17.72
CA THR A 259 22.15 11.46 -18.17
C THR A 259 21.19 10.46 -18.80
N GLN A 260 19.87 10.69 -18.68
CA GLN A 260 18.81 9.75 -19.07
C GLN A 260 18.95 8.34 -18.44
N THR A 261 19.65 8.26 -17.30
CA THR A 261 19.83 6.99 -16.59
C THR A 261 18.49 6.48 -16.08
N ALA A 262 18.09 5.25 -16.46
CA ALA A 262 16.85 4.65 -15.99
C ALA A 262 16.91 4.39 -14.48
N ILE A 263 15.87 4.77 -13.76
CA ILE A 263 15.71 4.50 -12.32
C ILE A 263 14.41 3.71 -12.14
N THR A 264 14.52 2.53 -11.55
CA THR A 264 13.36 1.69 -11.23
C THR A 264 13.30 1.44 -9.73
N LEU A 265 12.09 1.39 -9.18
CA LEU A 265 11.83 1.10 -7.77
C LEU A 265 11.09 -0.23 -7.67
N THR A 266 11.62 -1.17 -6.89
CA THR A 266 10.89 -2.37 -6.48
C THR A 266 10.39 -2.18 -5.05
N PHE A 267 9.09 -2.24 -4.86
CA PHE A 267 8.42 -2.13 -3.58
C PHE A 267 8.16 -3.52 -3.01
N VAL A 268 8.43 -3.71 -1.73
CA VAL A 268 8.09 -4.91 -0.98
C VAL A 268 7.23 -4.49 0.22
N ASN A 269 5.93 -4.77 0.14
CA ASN A 269 4.93 -4.38 1.13
C ASN A 269 4.46 -5.58 1.96
N ILE A 270 4.36 -5.41 3.27
CA ILE A 270 3.92 -6.42 4.23
C ILE A 270 2.46 -6.14 4.57
N ALA A 271 1.59 -6.70 3.75
CA ALA A 271 0.19 -6.33 3.66
C ALA A 271 -0.61 -6.59 4.94
N ASN A 272 -0.18 -7.54 5.77
CA ASN A 272 -0.86 -7.98 7.00
C ASN A 272 -0.14 -7.53 8.29
N LEU A 273 0.78 -6.56 8.22
CA LEU A 273 1.57 -6.11 9.38
C LEU A 273 0.70 -5.75 10.59
N GLU A 274 -0.38 -5.00 10.42
CA GLU A 274 -1.28 -4.62 11.52
C GLU A 274 -1.93 -5.82 12.21
N LYS A 275 -2.28 -6.85 11.44
CA LYS A 275 -2.88 -8.08 11.98
C LYS A 275 -1.83 -8.88 12.73
N LEU A 276 -0.59 -8.93 12.22
CA LEU A 276 0.54 -9.57 12.89
C LEU A 276 0.88 -8.86 14.20
N SER A 277 0.93 -7.52 14.21
CA SER A 277 1.25 -6.74 15.41
C SER A 277 0.20 -6.87 16.51
N LYS A 278 -1.07 -7.09 16.15
CA LYS A 278 -2.15 -7.41 17.10
C LYS A 278 -2.12 -8.85 17.60
N SER A 279 -1.67 -9.80 16.78
CA SER A 279 -1.79 -11.24 17.05
C SER A 279 -0.55 -11.85 17.73
N PHE A 280 0.61 -11.21 17.62
CA PHE A 280 1.88 -11.73 18.12
C PHE A 280 2.57 -10.76 19.09
N LYS A 281 3.33 -11.30 20.04
CA LYS A 281 4.12 -10.50 20.99
C LYS A 281 5.26 -9.78 20.25
N GLY A 282 5.64 -8.59 20.75
CA GLY A 282 6.65 -7.73 20.13
C GLY A 282 8.01 -8.40 19.87
N THR A 283 8.43 -9.36 20.71
CA THR A 283 9.71 -10.08 20.55
C THR A 283 9.70 -11.06 19.37
N ALA A 284 8.69 -11.94 19.29
CA ALA A 284 8.56 -12.89 18.18
C ALA A 284 8.38 -12.16 16.84
N LEU A 285 7.65 -11.04 16.87
CA LEU A 285 7.47 -10.18 15.72
C LEU A 285 8.80 -9.55 15.29
N HIS A 286 9.56 -8.99 16.23
CA HIS A 286 10.89 -8.44 15.97
C HIS A 286 11.85 -9.48 15.37
N ASP A 287 11.87 -10.70 15.89
CA ASP A 287 12.72 -11.77 15.37
C ASP A 287 12.33 -12.16 13.92
N ALA A 288 11.04 -12.29 13.64
CA ALA A 288 10.55 -12.54 12.27
C ALA A 288 10.95 -11.40 11.30
N PHE A 289 10.79 -10.14 11.71
CA PHE A 289 11.18 -8.99 10.88
C PHE A 289 12.69 -8.88 10.70
N LYS A 290 13.47 -9.26 11.72
CA LYS A 290 14.93 -9.33 11.60
C LYS A 290 15.36 -10.35 10.55
N ASN A 291 14.77 -11.55 10.55
CA ASN A 291 15.05 -12.59 9.55
C ASN A 291 14.60 -12.15 8.14
N LEU A 292 13.46 -11.47 8.05
CA LEU A 292 12.99 -10.91 6.79
C LEU A 292 13.96 -9.85 6.24
N LEU A 293 14.43 -8.93 7.09
CA LEU A 293 15.44 -7.93 6.71
C LEU A 293 16.75 -8.56 6.25
N GLN A 294 17.22 -9.60 6.94
CA GLN A 294 18.39 -10.37 6.52
C GLN A 294 18.19 -10.96 5.12
N THR A 295 17.00 -11.48 4.83
CA THR A 295 16.65 -12.00 3.51
C THR A 295 16.66 -10.88 2.46
N PHE A 296 16.15 -9.68 2.77
CA PHE A 296 16.24 -8.53 1.87
C PHE A 296 17.69 -8.16 1.54
N PHE A 297 18.58 -8.15 2.54
CA PHE A 297 20.00 -7.89 2.30
C PHE A 297 20.70 -8.97 1.47
N GLN A 298 20.25 -10.23 1.56
CA GLN A 298 20.74 -11.32 0.72
C GLN A 298 20.24 -11.22 -0.74
N LEU A 299 19.00 -10.77 -0.93
CA LEU A 299 18.37 -10.64 -2.25
C LEU A 299 18.75 -9.33 -2.96
N LYS A 300 19.17 -8.30 -2.21
CA LYS A 300 19.65 -7.02 -2.71
C LYS A 300 20.91 -7.22 -3.55
N GLU A 301 20.91 -6.70 -4.77
CA GLU A 301 22.12 -6.66 -5.59
C GLU A 301 23.06 -5.51 -5.14
N THR A 302 24.37 -5.64 -5.39
CA THR A 302 25.40 -4.71 -4.90
C THR A 302 25.20 -3.26 -5.31
N TRP A 303 24.56 -3.05 -6.46
CA TRP A 303 24.30 -1.75 -7.07
C TRP A 303 22.89 -1.20 -6.76
N GLN A 304 22.09 -1.93 -5.98
CA GLN A 304 20.79 -1.47 -5.52
C GLN A 304 20.92 -0.73 -4.20
N GLU A 305 20.00 0.18 -3.91
CA GLU A 305 19.82 0.75 -2.57
C GLU A 305 18.61 0.14 -1.88
N LEU A 306 18.72 -0.18 -0.59
CA LEU A 306 17.62 -0.73 0.20
C LEU A 306 17.12 0.33 1.16
N VAL A 307 15.82 0.57 1.14
CA VAL A 307 15.18 1.67 1.85
C VAL A 307 14.05 1.12 2.70
N GLN A 308 13.91 1.61 3.93
CA GLN A 308 12.67 1.48 4.70
C GLN A 308 11.88 2.78 4.61
N TRP A 309 10.82 2.75 3.80
CA TRP A 309 9.92 3.89 3.67
C TRP A 309 8.97 3.98 4.87
N SER A 310 8.45 2.84 5.30
CA SER A 310 7.58 2.69 6.47
C SER A 310 7.80 1.32 7.14
N PRO A 311 7.24 1.05 8.32
CA PRO A 311 7.32 -0.28 8.92
C PRO A 311 6.78 -1.42 8.03
N SER A 312 5.88 -1.13 7.10
CA SER A 312 5.29 -2.10 6.18
C SER A 312 5.84 -2.03 4.75
N LEU A 313 6.60 -1.00 4.38
CA LEU A 313 7.06 -0.79 3.01
C LEU A 313 8.58 -0.63 2.92
N TYR A 314 9.19 -1.49 2.12
CA TYR A 314 10.61 -1.47 1.76
C TYR A 314 10.77 -1.22 0.27
N ILE A 315 11.84 -0.52 -0.13
CA ILE A 315 12.09 -0.15 -1.52
C ILE A 315 13.52 -0.56 -1.91
N PHE A 316 13.64 -1.29 -3.02
CA PHE A 316 14.91 -1.52 -3.72
C PHE A 316 14.99 -0.53 -4.88
N MET A 317 15.87 0.47 -4.77
CA MET A 317 16.13 1.40 -5.86
C MET A 317 17.24 0.86 -6.75
N SER A 318 16.96 0.84 -8.06
CA SER A 318 17.81 0.28 -9.09
C SER A 318 18.13 1.32 -10.14
N GLU A 319 19.41 1.55 -10.41
CA GLU A 319 19.88 2.42 -11.49
C GLU A 319 20.35 1.59 -12.69
N LYS A 320 20.22 2.14 -13.90
CA LYS A 320 20.73 1.55 -15.16
C LYS A 320 20.09 0.19 -15.55
N ARG A 321 18.93 -0.15 -14.95
CA ARG A 321 18.18 -1.36 -15.29
C ARG A 321 16.85 -1.00 -15.95
N HIS A 322 16.50 -1.74 -16.99
CA HIS A 322 15.23 -1.56 -17.69
C HIS A 322 14.06 -2.20 -16.92
N PHE A 323 12.88 -1.60 -17.03
CA PHE A 323 11.66 -2.01 -16.32
C PHE A 323 11.37 -3.52 -16.40
N GLU A 324 11.46 -4.13 -17.58
CA GLU A 324 11.19 -5.57 -17.76
C GLU A 324 12.13 -6.47 -16.94
N GLU A 325 13.40 -6.09 -16.80
CA GLU A 325 14.37 -6.85 -16.03
C GLU A 325 14.13 -6.70 -14.53
N THR A 326 13.75 -5.50 -14.10
CA THR A 326 13.33 -5.25 -12.71
C THR A 326 12.05 -6.03 -12.37
N CYS A 327 11.10 -6.16 -13.30
CA CYS A 327 9.92 -7.02 -13.12
C CYS A 327 10.30 -8.50 -12.97
N LYS A 328 11.28 -9.01 -13.73
CA LYS A 328 11.79 -10.38 -13.55
C LYS A 328 12.48 -10.56 -12.19
N GLN A 329 13.26 -9.57 -11.76
CA GLN A 329 13.89 -9.58 -10.45
C GLN A 329 12.84 -9.56 -9.32
N ALA A 330 11.81 -8.72 -9.43
CA ALA A 330 10.72 -8.65 -8.46
C ALA A 330 9.99 -10.00 -8.32
N ASN A 331 9.76 -10.70 -9.43
CA ASN A 331 9.22 -12.08 -9.41
C ASN A 331 10.16 -13.05 -8.67
N TYR A 332 11.48 -12.95 -8.90
CA TYR A 332 12.47 -13.74 -8.17
C TYR A 332 12.47 -13.43 -6.67
N ILE A 333 12.50 -12.15 -6.29
CA ILE A 333 12.43 -11.69 -4.89
C ILE A 333 11.18 -12.24 -4.21
N GLN A 334 10.00 -12.08 -4.82
CA GLN A 334 8.74 -12.60 -4.28
C GLN A 334 8.82 -14.13 -4.04
N LYS A 335 9.38 -14.87 -4.99
CA LYS A 335 9.51 -16.33 -4.91
C LYS A 335 10.45 -16.76 -3.79
N GLU A 336 11.61 -16.11 -3.66
CA GLU A 336 12.59 -16.42 -2.61
C GLU A 336 12.05 -16.06 -1.22
N LEU A 337 11.34 -14.94 -1.10
CA LEU A 337 10.69 -14.53 0.15
C LEU A 337 9.57 -15.50 0.57
N PHE A 338 8.96 -16.19 -0.39
CA PHE A 338 7.99 -17.24 -0.12
C PHE A 338 8.65 -18.55 0.35
N THR A 339 9.76 -18.94 -0.26
CA THR A 339 10.46 -20.19 0.09
C THR A 339 11.29 -20.06 1.37
N THR A 340 11.68 -18.85 1.73
CA THR A 340 12.51 -18.60 2.91
C THR A 340 11.69 -18.77 4.19
N HIS A 341 12.15 -19.64 5.09
CA HIS A 341 11.50 -19.83 6.38
C HIS A 341 11.84 -18.67 7.33
N ILE A 342 10.97 -17.67 7.37
CA ILE A 342 11.18 -16.45 8.17
C ILE A 342 10.99 -16.72 9.67
N HIS A 343 9.95 -17.46 10.04
CA HIS A 343 9.64 -17.81 11.44
C HIS A 343 8.61 -18.96 11.51
N GLU A 344 8.67 -19.80 12.56
CA GLU A 344 7.80 -20.99 12.69
C GLU A 344 6.29 -20.69 12.74
N LYS A 345 5.91 -19.53 13.30
CA LYS A 345 4.51 -19.18 13.59
C LYS A 345 4.01 -17.90 12.92
N ILE A 346 4.89 -17.15 12.26
CA ILE A 346 4.57 -15.85 11.68
C ILE A 346 4.77 -15.94 10.18
N SER A 347 3.69 -15.72 9.42
CA SER A 347 3.71 -15.72 7.97
C SER A 347 3.32 -14.33 7.46
N PRO A 348 4.27 -13.49 7.06
CA PRO A 348 3.96 -12.21 6.42
C PRO A 348 3.32 -12.46 5.05
N ILE A 349 2.32 -11.64 4.72
CA ILE A 349 1.77 -11.57 3.36
C ILE A 349 2.56 -10.47 2.66
N ILE A 350 3.45 -10.88 1.77
CA ILE A 350 4.34 -9.99 1.04
C ILE A 350 3.74 -9.71 -0.33
N VAL A 351 3.65 -8.44 -0.68
CA VAL A 351 3.23 -7.94 -1.98
C VAL A 351 4.39 -7.19 -2.59
N THR A 352 4.89 -7.67 -3.72
CA THR A 352 5.98 -7.02 -4.45
C THR A 352 5.44 -6.29 -5.67
N SER A 353 5.89 -5.07 -5.91
CA SER A 353 5.60 -4.32 -7.13
C SER A 353 6.80 -3.54 -7.64
N VAL A 354 6.74 -3.07 -8.88
CA VAL A 354 7.81 -2.38 -9.59
C VAL A 354 7.23 -1.13 -10.22
N MET A 355 7.98 -0.04 -10.16
CA MET A 355 7.66 1.20 -10.86
C MET A 355 8.89 1.71 -11.62
N ASP A 356 8.68 2.17 -12.84
CA ASP A 356 9.68 2.94 -13.58
C ASP A 356 9.54 4.44 -13.30
N ILE A 357 10.66 5.12 -13.06
CA ILE A 357 10.69 6.57 -12.87
C ILE A 357 11.00 7.21 -14.23
N LYS A 358 9.98 7.76 -14.88
CA LYS A 358 10.11 8.49 -16.16
C LYS A 358 9.79 9.96 -16.00
N GLU A 359 10.83 10.81 -16.03
CA GLU A 359 10.72 12.29 -16.05
C GLU A 359 9.70 12.87 -15.05
N MET A 360 9.54 12.23 -13.88
CA MET A 360 8.60 12.67 -12.85
C MET A 360 9.26 13.62 -11.87
N ASN A 361 8.49 14.61 -11.40
CA ASN A 361 8.95 15.47 -10.31
C ASN A 361 8.97 14.69 -8.96
N LEU A 362 9.83 15.12 -8.04
CA LEU A 362 10.03 14.46 -6.75
C LEU A 362 8.73 14.38 -5.92
N ASN A 363 7.92 15.44 -5.92
CA ASN A 363 6.70 15.50 -5.10
C ASN A 363 5.65 14.48 -5.56
N ASN A 364 5.45 14.34 -6.87
CA ASN A 364 4.55 13.37 -7.47
C ASN A 364 5.03 11.94 -7.20
N LEU A 365 6.34 11.69 -7.27
CA LEU A 365 6.92 10.39 -6.92
C LEU A 365 6.66 10.04 -5.46
N ILE A 366 6.90 10.98 -4.54
CA ILE A 366 6.60 10.78 -3.11
C ILE A 366 5.11 10.51 -2.90
N GLU A 367 4.23 11.24 -3.58
CA GLU A 367 2.78 11.03 -3.51
C GLU A 367 2.40 9.61 -3.98
N ILE A 368 2.98 9.14 -5.09
CA ILE A 368 2.74 7.79 -5.61
C ILE A 368 3.27 6.72 -4.65
N ILE A 369 4.47 6.91 -4.09
CA ILE A 369 5.04 5.99 -3.09
C ILE A 369 4.14 5.92 -1.85
N GLU A 370 3.56 7.05 -1.40
CA GLU A 370 2.58 7.04 -0.30
C GLU A 370 1.28 6.34 -0.67
N LYS A 371 0.78 6.51 -1.90
CA LYS A 371 -0.39 5.78 -2.39
C LYS A 371 -0.12 4.27 -2.45
N ILE A 372 1.09 3.84 -2.81
CA ILE A 372 1.51 2.43 -2.77
C ILE A 372 1.59 1.93 -1.31
N ASN A 373 2.21 2.71 -0.43
CA ASN A 373 2.32 2.41 1.01
C ASN A 373 0.95 2.21 1.67
N THR A 374 0.00 3.08 1.34
CA THR A 374 -1.37 3.08 1.88
C THR A 374 -2.36 2.23 1.10
N LYS A 375 -1.94 1.62 -0.02
CA LYS A 375 -2.80 0.85 -0.95
C LYS A 375 -3.98 1.66 -1.53
N THR A 376 -3.78 2.95 -1.75
CA THR A 376 -4.80 3.89 -2.28
C THR A 376 -4.53 4.34 -3.72
N LEU A 377 -3.55 3.72 -4.39
CA LEU A 377 -3.21 4.03 -5.78
C LEU A 377 -4.42 3.92 -6.70
N THR A 378 -4.60 4.89 -7.61
CA THR A 378 -5.73 4.95 -8.55
C THR A 378 -5.30 4.78 -10.02
N THR A 379 -6.26 4.56 -10.92
CA THR A 379 -6.05 4.43 -12.38
C THR A 379 -5.50 5.70 -13.00
N ASN A 380 -5.91 6.88 -12.51
CA ASN A 380 -5.33 8.15 -12.97
C ASN A 380 -3.85 8.25 -12.58
N ASP A 381 -3.47 7.68 -11.44
CA ASP A 381 -2.07 7.63 -11.02
C ASP A 381 -1.28 6.65 -11.91
N THR A 382 -1.82 5.46 -12.18
CA THR A 382 -1.17 4.41 -13.00
C THR A 382 -1.22 4.66 -14.52
N GLN A 383 -2.00 5.63 -15.00
CA GLN A 383 -2.02 6.00 -16.42
C GLN A 383 -0.69 6.57 -16.89
N ASN A 384 0.02 7.28 -16.00
CA ASN A 384 1.22 8.04 -16.34
C ASN A 384 2.51 7.43 -15.77
N ILE A 385 2.43 6.23 -15.17
CA ILE A 385 3.58 5.47 -14.68
C ILE A 385 3.54 4.06 -15.22
N ASP A 386 4.72 3.50 -15.47
CA ASP A 386 4.85 2.06 -15.68
C ASP A 386 4.94 1.40 -14.30
N TYR A 387 3.86 0.70 -13.93
CA TYR A 387 3.73 0.01 -12.65
C TYR A 387 3.35 -1.45 -12.90
N TYR A 388 3.96 -2.36 -12.14
CA TYR A 388 3.74 -3.79 -12.23
C TYR A 388 3.72 -4.42 -10.85
N GLU A 389 2.65 -5.11 -10.49
CA GLU A 389 2.52 -5.87 -9.24
C GLU A 389 2.66 -7.37 -9.50
N VAL A 390 3.49 -8.05 -8.71
CA VAL A 390 3.74 -9.50 -8.79
C VAL A 390 2.56 -10.26 -8.19
N GLU A 391 2.09 -11.30 -8.88
CA GLU A 391 0.97 -12.15 -8.47
C GLU A 391 1.31 -13.06 -7.27
N TYR A 392 0.45 -13.08 -6.24
CA TYR A 392 0.66 -13.86 -5.03
C TYR A 392 -0.63 -14.22 -4.28
N LEU A 393 -1.05 -15.49 -4.34
CA LEU A 393 -2.32 -15.97 -3.75
C LEU A 393 -2.16 -16.91 -2.56
N GLU A 394 -1.03 -17.61 -2.43
CA GLU A 394 -0.93 -18.83 -1.62
C GLU A 394 -1.00 -18.62 -0.10
N ASN A 395 -0.66 -17.43 0.41
CA ASN A 395 -0.65 -17.16 1.87
C ASN A 395 -1.84 -16.37 2.42
N ILE A 396 -2.78 -15.94 1.57
CA ILE A 396 -3.93 -15.18 2.05
C ILE A 396 -5.01 -16.17 2.49
N SER A 397 -5.22 -16.38 3.79
CA SER A 397 -6.19 -17.38 4.26
C SER A 397 -7.65 -16.92 4.17
N ASN A 398 -7.88 -15.61 4.06
CA ASN A 398 -9.21 -15.00 4.03
C ASN A 398 -9.64 -14.76 2.58
N GLU A 399 -10.78 -15.31 2.20
CA GLU A 399 -11.36 -15.17 0.86
C GLU A 399 -11.54 -13.70 0.44
N ASN A 400 -12.02 -12.83 1.33
CA ASN A 400 -12.23 -11.43 1.00
C ASN A 400 -10.90 -10.69 0.76
N GLU A 401 -9.87 -11.04 1.53
CA GLU A 401 -8.52 -10.50 1.34
C GLU A 401 -7.92 -11.01 0.02
N GLN A 402 -8.14 -12.28 -0.35
CA GLN A 402 -7.70 -12.83 -1.65
C GLN A 402 -8.35 -12.11 -2.82
N ILE A 403 -9.67 -11.95 -2.76
CA ILE A 403 -10.43 -11.28 -3.82
C ILE A 403 -10.02 -9.82 -3.93
N SER A 404 -9.90 -9.12 -2.81
CA SER A 404 -9.44 -7.72 -2.81
C SER A 404 -8.07 -7.60 -3.48
N TYR A 405 -7.13 -8.47 -3.11
CA TYR A 405 -5.81 -8.53 -3.74
C TYR A 405 -5.90 -8.77 -5.26
N LEU A 406 -6.69 -9.76 -5.70
CA LEU A 406 -6.90 -10.06 -7.12
C LEU A 406 -7.47 -8.87 -7.91
N MET A 407 -8.43 -8.16 -7.31
CA MET A 407 -9.03 -6.98 -7.92
C MET A 407 -8.01 -5.83 -8.00
N HIS A 408 -7.21 -5.60 -6.95
CA HIS A 408 -6.12 -4.63 -6.96
C HIS A 408 -5.05 -4.98 -8.00
N HIS A 409 -4.65 -6.25 -8.09
CA HIS A 409 -3.71 -6.74 -9.10
C HIS A 409 -4.24 -6.47 -10.52
N CYS A 410 -5.51 -6.80 -10.80
CA CYS A 410 -6.11 -6.51 -12.11
C CYS A 410 -6.16 -5.01 -12.40
N PHE A 411 -6.51 -4.20 -11.42
CA PHE A 411 -6.58 -2.75 -11.54
C PHE A 411 -5.21 -2.12 -11.80
N ASN A 412 -4.21 -2.47 -10.99
CA ASN A 412 -2.88 -1.90 -11.05
C ASN A 412 -2.13 -2.31 -12.33
N ASN A 413 -2.27 -3.58 -12.74
CA ASN A 413 -1.63 -4.12 -13.93
C ASN A 413 -2.45 -3.92 -15.21
N LYS A 414 -3.59 -3.21 -15.14
CA LYS A 414 -4.51 -2.98 -16.26
C LYS A 414 -4.92 -4.29 -16.97
N ILE A 415 -5.13 -5.35 -16.18
CA ILE A 415 -5.58 -6.65 -16.68
C ILE A 415 -7.10 -6.57 -16.88
N PRO A 416 -7.60 -6.78 -18.11
CA PRO A 416 -9.02 -6.73 -18.37
C PRO A 416 -9.73 -7.90 -17.70
N ILE A 417 -10.88 -7.61 -17.10
CA ILE A 417 -11.79 -8.58 -16.50
C ILE A 417 -12.93 -8.83 -17.46
N LYS A 418 -13.34 -10.08 -17.61
CA LYS A 418 -14.52 -10.46 -18.38
C LYS A 418 -15.74 -10.50 -17.47
N LEU A 419 -16.76 -9.72 -17.81
CA LEU A 419 -18.07 -9.77 -17.16
C LEU A 419 -18.92 -10.85 -17.82
N LEU A 420 -19.71 -11.55 -17.03
CA LEU A 420 -20.56 -12.63 -17.51
C LEU A 420 -21.93 -12.59 -16.83
N ASN A 421 -22.96 -12.62 -17.66
CA ASN A 421 -24.36 -12.66 -17.26
C ASN A 421 -25.19 -13.52 -18.24
N ILE A 422 -26.37 -13.97 -17.82
CA ILE A 422 -27.22 -14.85 -18.63
C ILE A 422 -28.57 -14.19 -18.89
N TYR A 423 -28.83 -13.80 -20.14
CA TYR A 423 -30.13 -13.28 -20.55
C TYR A 423 -30.94 -14.35 -21.28
N LYS A 424 -32.00 -14.87 -20.62
CA LYS A 424 -32.89 -15.90 -21.22
C LYS A 424 -32.12 -17.09 -21.81
N GLY A 425 -31.05 -17.50 -21.13
CA GLY A 425 -30.12 -18.55 -21.54
C GLY A 425 -28.91 -18.10 -22.37
N LEU A 426 -29.01 -16.97 -23.08
CA LEU A 426 -27.90 -16.42 -23.85
C LEU A 426 -26.82 -15.86 -22.90
N CYS A 427 -25.60 -16.38 -22.99
CA CYS A 427 -24.46 -15.86 -22.23
C CYS A 427 -23.99 -14.57 -22.88
N ILE A 428 -24.13 -13.46 -22.15
CA ILE A 428 -23.57 -12.17 -22.53
C ILE A 428 -22.28 -12.01 -21.75
N ASN A 429 -21.19 -11.84 -22.50
CA ASN A 429 -19.89 -11.62 -21.91
C ASN A 429 -19.12 -10.55 -22.68
N THR A 430 -18.54 -9.62 -21.94
CA THR A 430 -17.77 -8.49 -22.48
C THR A 430 -16.54 -8.27 -21.62
N ALA A 431 -15.48 -7.71 -22.21
CA ALA A 431 -14.36 -7.21 -21.43
C ALA A 431 -14.79 -5.96 -20.65
N ALA A 432 -14.12 -5.73 -19.52
CA ALA A 432 -14.31 -4.63 -18.61
C ALA A 432 -13.00 -4.34 -17.89
N ASP A 433 -12.80 -3.07 -17.56
CA ASP A 433 -11.66 -2.61 -16.79
C ASP A 433 -12.16 -2.11 -15.44
N ILE A 434 -11.37 -2.32 -14.40
CA ILE A 434 -11.64 -1.68 -13.11
C ILE A 434 -11.26 -0.20 -13.28
N LEU A 435 -12.24 0.69 -13.18
CA LEU A 435 -12.07 2.13 -13.31
C LEU A 435 -11.63 2.78 -12.00
N LYS A 436 -12.14 2.29 -10.87
CA LYS A 436 -11.83 2.81 -9.53
C LYS A 436 -12.10 1.76 -8.46
N ILE A 437 -11.26 1.73 -7.44
CA ILE A 437 -11.47 0.95 -6.22
C ILE A 437 -11.85 1.90 -5.07
N SER A 438 -12.92 1.56 -4.36
CA SER A 438 -13.35 2.18 -3.11
C SER A 438 -13.41 1.08 -2.03
N HIS A 439 -13.32 1.44 -0.74
CA HIS A 439 -13.13 0.48 0.36
C HIS A 439 -13.86 -0.88 0.20
N ASP A 440 -15.17 -0.88 -0.07
CA ASP A 440 -15.98 -2.10 -0.25
C ASP A 440 -16.66 -2.20 -1.63
N SER A 441 -16.23 -1.39 -2.61
CA SER A 441 -16.85 -1.39 -3.93
C SER A 441 -15.90 -1.10 -5.08
N TYR A 442 -16.19 -1.69 -6.23
CA TYR A 442 -15.37 -1.58 -7.44
C TYR A 442 -16.21 -0.96 -8.54
N HIS A 443 -15.69 0.12 -9.14
CA HIS A 443 -16.28 0.73 -10.31
C HIS A 443 -15.66 0.06 -11.53
N ILE A 444 -16.49 -0.53 -12.37
CA ILE A 444 -16.06 -1.27 -13.55
C ILE A 444 -16.67 -0.66 -14.81
N SER A 445 -15.92 -0.62 -15.91
CA SER A 445 -16.50 -0.30 -17.20
C SER A 445 -17.40 -1.44 -17.66
N CYS A 446 -18.48 -1.13 -18.37
CA CYS A 446 -19.34 -2.15 -18.93
C CYS A 446 -20.02 -1.64 -20.21
N GLU A 447 -20.04 -2.49 -21.24
CA GLU A 447 -20.81 -2.20 -22.45
C GLU A 447 -22.32 -2.19 -22.15
N ASN A 448 -23.09 -1.39 -22.91
CA ASN A 448 -24.52 -1.19 -22.66
C ASN A 448 -25.33 -2.49 -22.65
N LEU A 449 -24.98 -3.45 -23.51
CA LEU A 449 -25.62 -4.76 -23.55
C LEU A 449 -25.38 -5.53 -22.24
N GLN A 450 -24.13 -5.59 -21.79
CA GLN A 450 -23.76 -6.22 -20.53
C GLN A 450 -24.45 -5.52 -19.35
N ALA A 451 -24.44 -4.19 -19.35
CA ALA A 451 -24.99 -3.37 -18.30
C ALA A 451 -26.51 -3.60 -18.10
N TYR A 452 -27.27 -3.71 -19.19
CA TYR A 452 -28.70 -4.03 -19.11
C TYR A 452 -28.96 -5.40 -18.50
N VAL A 453 -28.18 -6.43 -18.86
CA VAL A 453 -28.37 -7.77 -18.30
C VAL A 453 -27.94 -7.83 -16.84
N MET A 454 -26.85 -7.15 -16.48
CA MET A 454 -26.43 -6.96 -15.09
C MET A 454 -27.54 -6.32 -14.24
N GLN A 455 -28.26 -5.33 -14.78
CA GLN A 455 -29.38 -4.69 -14.10
C GLN A 455 -30.53 -5.66 -13.83
N LEU A 456 -30.85 -6.54 -14.80
CA LEU A 456 -31.93 -7.52 -14.65
C LEU A 456 -31.59 -8.65 -13.67
N GLU A 457 -30.33 -9.12 -13.67
CA GLU A 457 -29.90 -10.19 -12.77
C GLU A 457 -29.52 -9.68 -11.36
N GLY A 458 -29.19 -8.39 -11.21
CA GLY A 458 -28.76 -7.79 -9.95
C GLY A 458 -27.37 -8.23 -9.48
N GLN A 459 -26.67 -9.03 -10.26
CA GLN A 459 -25.37 -9.63 -9.95
C GLN A 459 -24.60 -9.87 -11.25
N THR A 460 -23.30 -10.12 -11.18
CA THR A 460 -22.45 -10.48 -12.33
C THR A 460 -21.37 -11.47 -11.92
N VAL A 461 -20.78 -12.16 -12.89
CA VAL A 461 -19.61 -13.03 -12.69
C VAL A 461 -18.40 -12.41 -13.38
N LEU A 462 -17.30 -12.33 -12.65
CA LEU A 462 -16.02 -11.79 -13.08
C LEU A 462 -15.06 -12.94 -13.39
N GLN A 463 -14.38 -12.87 -14.53
CA GLN A 463 -13.36 -13.82 -14.94
C GLN A 463 -12.11 -13.07 -15.40
N ALA A 464 -10.94 -13.50 -14.96
CA ALA A 464 -9.65 -13.00 -15.44
C ALA A 464 -8.65 -14.15 -15.46
N SER A 465 -7.59 -14.03 -16.27
CA SER A 465 -6.54 -15.07 -16.34
C SER A 465 -5.80 -15.26 -15.02
N SER A 466 -5.72 -14.21 -14.20
CA SER A 466 -5.13 -14.23 -12.86
C SER A 466 -6.09 -14.76 -11.77
N PHE A 467 -7.36 -15.04 -12.10
CA PHE A 467 -8.30 -15.52 -11.08
C PHE A 467 -8.20 -17.03 -10.93
N PRO A 468 -7.98 -17.56 -9.72
CA PRO A 468 -7.96 -19.01 -9.49
C PRO A 468 -9.35 -19.63 -9.67
N LYS A 469 -10.40 -18.83 -9.45
CA LYS A 469 -11.82 -19.17 -9.63
C LYS A 469 -12.58 -17.92 -10.06
N ASP A 470 -13.67 -18.14 -10.80
CA ASP A 470 -14.61 -17.07 -11.11
C ASP A 470 -15.12 -16.38 -9.83
N ILE A 471 -15.29 -15.07 -9.88
CA ILE A 471 -15.75 -14.27 -8.74
C ILE A 471 -17.16 -13.78 -9.02
N LYS A 472 -18.10 -14.05 -8.12
CA LYS A 472 -19.44 -13.47 -8.15
C LYS A 472 -19.43 -12.10 -7.49
N ALA A 473 -20.15 -11.13 -8.05
CA ALA A 473 -20.33 -9.82 -7.47
C ALA A 473 -21.80 -9.35 -7.54
N GLU A 474 -22.25 -8.58 -6.54
CA GLU A 474 -23.54 -7.91 -6.54
C GLU A 474 -23.44 -6.57 -7.28
N VAL A 475 -24.43 -6.26 -8.12
CA VAL A 475 -24.50 -4.99 -8.85
C VAL A 475 -25.28 -3.99 -8.00
N SER A 476 -24.56 -3.05 -7.36
CA SER A 476 -25.15 -2.07 -6.45
C SER A 476 -25.72 -0.85 -7.16
N PHE A 477 -25.05 -0.40 -8.22
CA PHE A 477 -25.44 0.74 -9.03
C PHE A 477 -24.97 0.52 -10.45
N LEU A 478 -25.70 1.09 -11.41
CA LEU A 478 -25.41 0.92 -12.81
C LEU A 478 -25.85 2.16 -13.59
N ASP A 479 -24.94 2.69 -14.42
CA ASP A 479 -25.21 3.81 -15.31
C ASP A 479 -24.94 3.36 -16.76
N ILE A 480 -26.01 3.00 -17.46
CA ILE A 480 -25.95 2.57 -18.88
C ILE A 480 -25.45 3.70 -19.78
N LYS A 481 -25.77 4.97 -19.45
CA LYS A 481 -25.38 6.13 -20.27
C LYS A 481 -23.89 6.37 -20.22
N LYS A 482 -23.31 6.23 -19.04
CA LYS A 482 -21.87 6.42 -18.81
C LYS A 482 -21.07 5.12 -18.91
N SER A 483 -21.70 4.00 -19.24
CA SER A 483 -21.08 2.69 -19.46
C SER A 483 -20.21 2.22 -18.27
N PHE A 484 -20.72 2.37 -17.05
CA PHE A 484 -20.06 1.83 -15.85
C PHE A 484 -21.06 1.26 -14.84
N ALA A 485 -20.57 0.35 -14.00
CA ALA A 485 -21.30 -0.23 -12.89
C ALA A 485 -20.46 -0.21 -11.61
N ILE A 486 -21.14 -0.19 -10.46
CA ILE A 486 -20.53 -0.32 -9.14
C ILE A 486 -20.91 -1.69 -8.59
N ILE A 487 -19.90 -2.53 -8.35
CA ILE A 487 -20.07 -3.86 -7.79
C ILE A 487 -19.56 -3.93 -6.35
N LYS A 488 -20.17 -4.81 -5.55
CA LYS A 488 -19.82 -5.05 -4.14
C LYS A 488 -20.09 -6.51 -3.75
N ASN A 489 -19.76 -6.89 -2.52
CA ASN A 489 -20.05 -8.22 -1.96
C ASN A 489 -19.50 -9.37 -2.83
N LEU A 490 -18.20 -9.31 -3.13
CA LEU A 490 -17.55 -10.29 -3.99
C LEU A 490 -17.32 -11.61 -3.24
N SER A 491 -17.45 -12.74 -3.94
CA SER A 491 -17.18 -14.09 -3.40
C SER A 491 -16.76 -15.04 -4.51
N PHE A 492 -15.91 -16.04 -4.22
CA PHE A 492 -15.53 -17.05 -5.19
C PHE A 492 -16.71 -17.97 -5.49
N LEU A 493 -16.87 -18.31 -6.77
CA LEU A 493 -17.81 -19.34 -7.19
C LEU A 493 -17.18 -20.72 -7.02
N HIS A 494 -17.88 -21.59 -6.31
CA HIS A 494 -17.52 -23.02 -6.25
C HIS A 494 -17.68 -23.71 -7.61
N ASN A 495 -18.67 -23.29 -8.41
CA ASN A 495 -18.97 -23.85 -9.71
C ASN A 495 -19.21 -22.72 -10.72
N SER A 496 -18.46 -22.71 -11.83
CA SER A 496 -18.71 -21.79 -12.95
C SER A 496 -19.87 -22.29 -13.81
N ALA A 497 -20.83 -21.41 -14.12
CA ALA A 497 -21.87 -21.70 -15.11
C ALA A 497 -21.29 -21.98 -16.52
N ASN A 498 -20.01 -21.63 -16.73
CA ASN A 498 -19.29 -21.76 -18.00
C ASN A 498 -18.68 -23.15 -18.24
N ASN A 499 -18.89 -24.14 -17.36
CA ASN A 499 -18.61 -25.55 -17.67
C ASN A 499 -19.55 -26.13 -18.76
N ARG A 500 -20.48 -25.33 -19.29
CA ARG A 500 -21.41 -25.76 -20.34
C ARG A 500 -20.78 -25.55 -21.71
N GLN A 501 -20.49 -26.64 -22.42
CA GLN A 501 -19.95 -26.61 -23.78
C GLN A 501 -20.87 -25.95 -24.83
N HIS A 502 -22.17 -25.84 -24.56
CA HIS A 502 -23.16 -25.35 -25.52
C HIS A 502 -24.10 -24.32 -24.90
N THR A 503 -24.29 -23.20 -25.61
CA THR A 503 -25.29 -22.17 -25.26
C THR A 503 -26.68 -22.77 -25.26
N ARG A 504 -27.47 -22.43 -24.24
CA ARG A 504 -28.89 -22.78 -24.16
C ARG A 504 -29.71 -21.51 -24.36
N VAL A 505 -30.86 -21.58 -25.01
CA VAL A 505 -31.76 -20.44 -25.11
C VAL A 505 -33.13 -20.83 -24.59
N GLN A 506 -33.77 -19.89 -23.90
CA GLN A 506 -35.18 -20.00 -23.58
C GLN A 506 -35.99 -19.79 -24.86
N THR A 507 -37.01 -20.61 -25.04
CA THR A 507 -37.91 -20.52 -26.20
C THR A 507 -38.63 -19.18 -26.22
N SER A 508 -38.90 -18.66 -27.42
CA SER A 508 -39.59 -17.37 -27.62
C SER A 508 -41.02 -17.35 -27.07
N PHE A 509 -41.67 -18.51 -27.06
CA PHE A 509 -42.98 -18.74 -26.48
C PHE A 509 -42.98 -20.07 -25.72
N ARG A 510 -44.01 -20.30 -24.91
CA ARG A 510 -44.23 -21.61 -24.27
C ARG A 510 -44.36 -22.66 -25.36
N THR A 511 -43.35 -23.52 -25.49
CA THR A 511 -43.30 -24.54 -26.53
C THR A 511 -43.78 -25.86 -25.94
N PRO A 512 -44.98 -26.35 -26.31
CA PRO A 512 -45.48 -27.63 -25.81
C PRO A 512 -44.59 -28.76 -26.31
N ILE A 513 -44.38 -29.76 -25.46
CA ILE A 513 -43.64 -30.97 -25.78
C ILE A 513 -44.39 -32.20 -25.28
N VAL A 514 -44.42 -33.24 -26.09
CA VAL A 514 -44.94 -34.55 -25.74
C VAL A 514 -43.77 -35.52 -25.62
N MET A 515 -43.59 -36.11 -24.44
CA MET A 515 -42.60 -37.13 -24.17
C MET A 515 -43.28 -38.51 -24.13
N LYS A 516 -42.94 -39.39 -25.07
CA LYS A 516 -43.33 -40.80 -25.09
C LYS A 516 -42.21 -41.62 -24.44
N TYR A 517 -42.53 -42.26 -23.32
CA TYR A 517 -41.55 -42.99 -22.49
C TYR A 517 -41.86 -44.48 -22.36
N ALA A 518 -43.03 -44.93 -22.85
CA ALA A 518 -43.36 -46.34 -23.02
C ALA A 518 -44.35 -46.49 -24.19
N ARG A 519 -44.61 -47.73 -24.61
CA ARG A 519 -45.43 -48.07 -25.81
C ARG A 519 -46.81 -47.41 -25.84
N HIS A 520 -47.43 -47.18 -24.68
CA HIS A 520 -48.74 -46.51 -24.55
C HIS A 520 -48.74 -45.38 -23.51
N ALA A 521 -47.57 -44.89 -23.12
CA ALA A 521 -47.46 -43.87 -22.08
C ALA A 521 -46.76 -42.62 -22.62
N SER A 522 -47.45 -41.50 -22.51
CA SER A 522 -46.93 -40.19 -22.84
C SER A 522 -47.18 -39.21 -21.70
N ALA A 523 -46.37 -38.16 -21.65
CA ALA A 523 -46.54 -37.06 -20.75
C ALA A 523 -46.39 -35.75 -21.51
N GLN A 524 -47.23 -34.77 -21.15
CA GLN A 524 -47.20 -33.44 -21.75
C GLN A 524 -46.44 -32.48 -20.84
N GLY A 525 -45.73 -31.56 -21.48
CA GLY A 525 -44.99 -30.53 -20.79
C GLY A 525 -44.71 -29.33 -21.65
N GLU A 526 -43.83 -28.48 -21.15
CA GLU A 526 -43.35 -27.30 -21.83
C GLU A 526 -41.83 -27.30 -21.82
N ILE A 527 -41.23 -26.87 -22.92
CA ILE A 527 -39.78 -26.67 -22.98
C ILE A 527 -39.40 -25.43 -22.18
N VAL A 528 -38.39 -25.57 -21.32
CA VAL A 528 -37.84 -24.50 -20.49
C VAL A 528 -36.64 -23.87 -21.17
N ASP A 529 -35.69 -24.68 -21.62
CA ASP A 529 -34.52 -24.24 -22.38
C ASP A 529 -34.07 -25.32 -23.37
N ILE A 530 -33.47 -24.89 -24.48
CA ILE A 530 -32.99 -25.74 -25.57
C ILE A 530 -31.53 -25.39 -25.85
N SER A 531 -30.71 -26.41 -26.09
CA SER A 531 -29.38 -26.30 -26.69
C SER A 531 -29.26 -27.26 -27.87
N VAL A 532 -28.15 -27.18 -28.60
CA VAL A 532 -27.86 -28.12 -29.70
C VAL A 532 -27.79 -29.58 -29.24
N ASN A 533 -27.48 -29.83 -27.97
CA ASN A 533 -27.25 -31.19 -27.43
C ASN A 533 -28.23 -31.58 -26.32
N SER A 534 -29.10 -30.68 -25.85
CA SER A 534 -29.95 -30.96 -24.71
C SER A 534 -31.24 -30.16 -24.70
N ILE A 535 -32.30 -30.73 -24.16
CA ILE A 535 -33.57 -30.03 -23.92
C ILE A 535 -33.93 -30.19 -22.44
N ALA A 536 -34.16 -29.06 -21.76
CA ALA A 536 -34.76 -29.04 -20.45
C ALA A 536 -36.27 -28.77 -20.59
N MET A 537 -37.08 -29.63 -19.98
CA MET A 537 -38.53 -29.56 -20.05
C MET A 537 -39.15 -29.64 -18.66
N ARG A 538 -40.33 -29.03 -18.51
CA ARG A 538 -41.19 -29.17 -17.35
C ARG A 538 -42.38 -30.04 -17.73
N ILE A 539 -42.44 -31.23 -17.16
CA ILE A 539 -43.50 -32.19 -17.44
C ILE A 539 -44.57 -32.13 -16.34
N LYS A 540 -45.84 -32.08 -16.73
CA LYS A 540 -47.02 -32.05 -15.84
C LYS A 540 -47.37 -33.46 -15.34
N LYS A 541 -46.35 -34.15 -14.82
CA LYS A 541 -46.44 -35.48 -14.22
C LYS A 541 -45.27 -35.67 -13.28
N LEU A 542 -45.51 -36.33 -12.15
CA LEU A 542 -44.48 -36.72 -11.21
C LEU A 542 -43.76 -37.96 -11.71
N PHE A 543 -42.43 -37.88 -11.76
CA PHE A 543 -41.56 -39.02 -12.00
C PHE A 543 -40.55 -39.12 -10.87
N ARG A 544 -40.17 -40.35 -10.52
CA ARG A 544 -39.01 -40.61 -9.66
C ARG A 544 -37.77 -40.74 -10.52
N GLU A 545 -36.62 -40.36 -9.95
CA GLU A 545 -35.36 -40.41 -10.70
C GLU A 545 -35.03 -41.83 -11.19
N GLU A 546 -35.29 -42.83 -10.35
CA GLU A 546 -35.09 -44.26 -10.63
C GLU A 546 -35.94 -44.80 -11.78
N GLU A 547 -37.08 -44.16 -12.10
CA GLU A 547 -38.03 -44.67 -13.09
C GLU A 547 -37.55 -44.45 -14.53
N LEU A 548 -36.86 -43.34 -14.77
CA LEU A 548 -36.61 -42.84 -16.12
C LEU A 548 -35.19 -42.34 -16.36
N LYS A 549 -34.35 -42.18 -15.34
CA LYS A 549 -32.97 -41.73 -15.58
C LYS A 549 -32.20 -42.75 -16.42
N GLY A 550 -31.55 -42.27 -17.48
CA GLY A 550 -30.80 -43.08 -18.43
C GLY A 550 -31.64 -43.73 -19.54
N SER A 551 -32.98 -43.65 -19.49
CA SER A 551 -33.84 -44.23 -20.51
C SER A 551 -33.91 -43.36 -21.78
N LEU A 552 -34.18 -44.02 -22.91
CA LEU A 552 -34.48 -43.36 -24.18
C LEU A 552 -35.97 -43.03 -24.25
N VAL A 553 -36.29 -41.82 -24.67
CA VAL A 553 -37.64 -41.31 -24.86
C VAL A 553 -37.80 -40.68 -26.23
N HIS A 554 -39.00 -40.77 -26.78
CA HIS A 554 -39.36 -40.05 -28.00
C HIS A 554 -40.01 -38.71 -27.63
N LEU A 555 -39.54 -37.64 -28.28
CA LEU A 555 -39.97 -36.28 -28.06
C LEU A 555 -40.61 -35.73 -29.31
N ASN A 556 -41.82 -35.17 -29.16
CA ASN A 556 -42.52 -34.50 -30.23
C ASN A 556 -42.84 -33.06 -29.84
N PHE A 557 -42.37 -32.10 -30.63
CA PHE A 557 -42.59 -30.66 -30.44
C PHE A 557 -42.38 -29.90 -31.76
N SER A 558 -42.76 -28.63 -31.80
CA SER A 558 -42.58 -27.78 -32.98
C SER A 558 -41.65 -26.61 -32.69
N LEU A 559 -40.79 -26.28 -33.67
CA LEU A 559 -39.92 -25.10 -33.63
C LEU A 559 -40.28 -24.14 -34.78
N PRO A 560 -40.27 -22.82 -34.55
CA PRO A 560 -40.35 -21.83 -35.61
C PRO A 560 -39.28 -22.04 -36.67
N ASN A 561 -39.67 -21.96 -37.94
CA ASN A 561 -38.75 -21.98 -39.07
C ASN A 561 -39.36 -21.23 -40.26
N GLU A 562 -38.70 -20.16 -40.69
CA GLU A 562 -39.12 -19.33 -41.83
C GLU A 562 -39.11 -20.09 -43.16
N THR A 563 -38.31 -21.15 -43.29
CA THR A 563 -38.29 -21.99 -44.49
C THR A 563 -39.37 -23.08 -44.49
N GLY A 564 -40.08 -23.26 -43.37
CA GLY A 564 -41.17 -24.22 -43.26
C GLY A 564 -42.45 -23.68 -43.89
N GLU A 565 -43.23 -24.55 -44.56
CA GLU A 565 -44.48 -24.19 -45.25
C GLU A 565 -45.49 -23.46 -44.36
N TYR A 566 -45.51 -23.79 -43.06
CA TYR A 566 -46.41 -23.19 -42.06
C TYR A 566 -45.67 -22.26 -41.07
N GLY A 567 -44.43 -21.87 -41.37
CA GLY A 567 -43.59 -21.08 -40.46
C GLY A 567 -43.04 -21.86 -39.25
N TYR A 568 -43.18 -23.18 -39.24
CA TYR A 568 -42.61 -24.08 -38.23
C TYR A 568 -42.19 -25.42 -38.84
N VAL A 569 -41.36 -26.15 -38.09
CA VAL A 569 -40.98 -27.54 -38.35
C VAL A 569 -41.34 -28.40 -37.15
N VAL A 570 -41.78 -29.62 -37.41
CA VAL A 570 -42.05 -30.62 -36.37
C VAL A 570 -40.78 -31.40 -36.09
N MET A 571 -40.39 -31.44 -34.82
CA MET A 571 -39.30 -32.23 -34.28
C MET A 571 -39.90 -33.51 -33.71
N ASP A 572 -39.57 -34.66 -34.29
CA ASP A 572 -39.90 -35.98 -33.76
C ASP A 572 -38.58 -36.75 -33.58
N ILE A 573 -38.08 -36.77 -32.36
CA ILE A 573 -36.69 -37.11 -32.07
C ILE A 573 -36.56 -38.05 -30.87
N GLU A 574 -35.57 -38.93 -30.91
CA GLU A 574 -35.21 -39.75 -29.76
C GLU A 574 -34.15 -39.06 -28.91
N ALA A 575 -34.29 -39.13 -27.59
CA ALA A 575 -33.38 -38.48 -26.65
C ALA A 575 -33.23 -39.28 -25.35
N LYS A 576 -32.08 -39.13 -24.68
CA LYS A 576 -31.78 -39.86 -23.45
C LYS A 576 -31.99 -38.99 -22.22
N ILE A 577 -32.76 -39.45 -21.24
CA ILE A 577 -32.95 -38.71 -19.99
C ILE A 577 -31.67 -38.79 -19.16
N THR A 578 -31.16 -37.63 -18.72
CA THR A 578 -29.94 -37.54 -17.91
C THR A 578 -30.17 -36.96 -16.53
N TYR A 579 -31.22 -36.16 -16.35
CA TYR A 579 -31.53 -35.52 -15.08
C TYR A 579 -33.03 -35.41 -14.87
N ILE A 580 -33.47 -35.69 -13.65
CA ILE A 580 -34.85 -35.56 -13.19
C ILE A 580 -34.78 -34.84 -11.85
N ALA A 581 -35.55 -33.77 -11.69
CA ALA A 581 -35.73 -33.10 -10.41
C ALA A 581 -37.19 -32.71 -10.20
N GLN A 582 -37.72 -33.04 -9.04
CA GLN A 582 -39.02 -32.53 -8.61
C GLN A 582 -38.84 -31.07 -8.21
N ARG A 583 -39.56 -30.17 -8.90
CA ARG A 583 -39.54 -28.74 -8.56
C ARG A 583 -40.73 -28.34 -7.71
N ASP A 584 -41.90 -28.94 -7.95
CA ASP A 584 -43.17 -28.66 -7.28
C ASP A 584 -43.95 -29.95 -7.05
N THR A 585 -45.04 -29.89 -6.28
CA THR A 585 -45.95 -31.01 -6.00
C THR A 585 -46.63 -31.59 -7.24
N GLU A 586 -46.64 -30.88 -8.37
CA GLU A 586 -47.37 -31.28 -9.59
C GLU A 586 -46.50 -31.39 -10.85
N SER A 587 -45.21 -31.03 -10.79
CA SER A 587 -44.37 -31.02 -12.00
C SER A 587 -42.93 -31.48 -11.77
N THR A 588 -42.40 -32.16 -12.79
CA THR A 588 -41.02 -32.66 -12.81
C THR A 588 -40.22 -31.92 -13.86
N LYS A 589 -39.04 -31.42 -13.48
CA LYS A 589 -38.03 -30.97 -14.43
C LYS A 589 -37.28 -32.18 -14.96
N ILE A 590 -37.30 -32.37 -16.27
CA ILE A 590 -36.55 -33.42 -16.96
C ILE A 590 -35.55 -32.76 -17.91
N VAL A 591 -34.32 -33.26 -17.94
CA VAL A 591 -33.32 -32.87 -18.95
C VAL A 591 -32.96 -34.10 -19.77
N VAL A 592 -33.06 -33.94 -21.08
CA VAL A 592 -32.64 -34.95 -22.05
C VAL A 592 -31.37 -34.51 -22.78
N MET A 593 -30.57 -35.49 -23.20
CA MET A 593 -29.46 -35.32 -24.13
C MET A 593 -29.85 -35.82 -25.51
N LEU A 594 -29.51 -35.05 -26.53
CA LEU A 594 -29.73 -35.33 -27.94
C LEU A 594 -28.47 -36.03 -28.47
N GLU A 595 -28.40 -37.35 -28.35
CA GLU A 595 -27.27 -38.13 -28.87
C GLU A 595 -27.47 -38.32 -30.39
N ASN A 596 -26.53 -37.83 -31.22
CA ASN A 596 -26.49 -38.04 -32.68
C ASN A 596 -27.79 -37.68 -33.42
N LEU A 597 -28.31 -36.45 -33.21
CA LEU A 597 -29.53 -35.98 -33.86
C LEU A 597 -29.40 -36.05 -35.41
N PRO A 598 -30.25 -36.81 -36.12
CA PRO A 598 -30.11 -36.98 -37.57
C PRO A 598 -30.58 -35.75 -38.36
N LYS A 599 -30.10 -35.60 -39.60
CA LYS A 599 -30.66 -34.63 -40.55
C LYS A 599 -32.09 -35.02 -40.94
N PRO A 600 -33.03 -34.07 -41.11
CA PRO A 600 -32.81 -32.61 -41.09
C PRO A 600 -32.94 -31.97 -39.68
N TYR A 601 -33.28 -32.73 -38.63
CA TYR A 601 -33.56 -32.18 -37.29
C TYR A 601 -32.38 -31.43 -36.68
N SER A 602 -31.14 -31.88 -36.92
CA SER A 602 -29.94 -31.16 -36.49
C SER A 602 -29.82 -29.76 -37.11
N GLU A 603 -30.18 -29.61 -38.39
CA GLU A 603 -30.12 -28.33 -39.11
C GLU A 603 -31.23 -27.41 -38.64
N TYR A 604 -32.44 -27.93 -38.44
CA TYR A 604 -33.56 -27.19 -37.87
C TYR A 604 -33.26 -26.64 -36.48
N LEU A 605 -32.69 -27.48 -35.61
CA LEU A 605 -32.32 -27.07 -34.26
C LEU A 605 -31.23 -25.99 -34.29
N LEU A 606 -30.19 -26.17 -35.10
CA LEU A 606 -29.10 -25.20 -35.23
C LEU A 606 -29.58 -23.85 -35.78
N GLN A 607 -30.44 -23.89 -36.81
CA GLN A 607 -31.06 -22.69 -37.38
C GLN A 607 -31.94 -21.97 -36.34
N TYR A 608 -32.79 -22.70 -35.61
CA TYR A 608 -33.61 -22.15 -34.54
C TYR A 608 -32.75 -21.49 -33.45
N MET A 609 -31.70 -22.18 -32.99
CA MET A 609 -30.77 -21.65 -31.98
C MET A 609 -30.15 -20.33 -32.45
N TYR A 610 -29.66 -20.28 -33.70
CA TYR A 610 -29.03 -19.09 -34.25
C TYR A 610 -30.02 -17.92 -34.40
N THR A 611 -31.21 -18.17 -34.95
CA THR A 611 -32.26 -17.16 -35.08
C THR A 611 -32.67 -16.63 -33.71
N ARG A 612 -32.89 -17.52 -32.73
CA ARG A 612 -33.28 -17.12 -31.38
C ARG A 612 -32.20 -16.30 -30.68
N GLN A 613 -30.93 -16.66 -30.85
CA GLN A 613 -29.81 -15.86 -30.34
C GLN A 613 -29.81 -14.45 -30.94
N LYS A 614 -30.01 -14.30 -32.25
CA LYS A 614 -30.12 -13.00 -32.92
C LYS A 614 -31.31 -12.18 -32.41
N GLU A 615 -32.46 -12.82 -32.24
CA GLU A 615 -33.65 -12.18 -31.67
C GLU A 615 -33.37 -11.65 -30.27
N LEU A 616 -32.76 -12.46 -29.39
CA LEU A 616 -32.41 -12.06 -28.02
C LEU A 616 -31.42 -10.89 -28.01
N ILE A 617 -30.40 -10.90 -28.87
CA ILE A 617 -29.48 -9.76 -29.01
C ILE A 617 -30.24 -8.50 -29.46
N THR A 618 -31.17 -8.64 -30.40
CA THR A 618 -31.98 -7.53 -30.89
C THR A 618 -32.94 -7.00 -29.82
N GLU A 619 -33.51 -7.89 -29.00
CA GLU A 619 -34.35 -7.56 -27.85
C GLU A 619 -33.58 -6.72 -26.85
N ILE A 620 -32.38 -7.16 -26.45
CA ILE A 620 -31.49 -6.41 -25.55
C ILE A 620 -31.12 -5.05 -26.17
N LYS A 621 -30.71 -5.01 -27.45
CA LYS A 621 -30.38 -3.76 -28.15
C LYS A 621 -31.54 -2.75 -28.19
N ARG A 622 -32.78 -3.23 -28.34
CA ARG A 622 -33.97 -2.36 -28.29
C ARG A 622 -34.21 -1.84 -26.88
N ALA A 623 -34.05 -2.69 -25.87
CA ALA A 623 -34.20 -2.28 -24.48
C ALA A 623 -33.13 -1.25 -24.05
N THR A 624 -31.90 -1.37 -24.55
CA THR A 624 -30.83 -0.40 -24.28
C THR A 624 -31.01 0.93 -25.00
N LYS A 625 -31.76 1.00 -26.11
CA LYS A 625 -32.03 2.26 -26.83
C LYS A 625 -32.78 3.29 -26.01
N ALA A 626 -33.56 2.89 -25.00
CA ALA A 626 -34.23 3.82 -24.09
C ALA A 626 -33.25 4.62 -23.21
N TYR A 627 -31.98 4.20 -23.15
CA TYR A 627 -30.93 4.81 -22.36
C TYR A 627 -29.91 5.58 -23.19
N HIS A 628 -30.01 5.57 -24.53
CA HIS A 628 -29.28 6.49 -25.41
C HIS A 628 -30.08 7.79 -25.56
#